data_AF-A0A924YBK6-F1
#
_entry.id   AF-A0A924YBK6-F1
#
_cell.length_a   1.000
_cell.length_b   1.000
_cell.length_c   1.000
_cell.angle_alpha   90.00
_cell.angle_beta   90.00
_cell.angle_gamma   90.00
#
_symmetry.space_group_name_H-M   'P 1'
#
loop_
_entity.id
_entity.type
_entity.pdbx_description
1 polymer ?
#
loop_
_entity_poly.entity_id
_entity_poly.type
_entity_poly.pdbx_seq_one_letter_code
_entity_poly.pdbx_strand_id
1 'polypeptide(L)'
;LGVGFGLWRLRKPGALLLLIWCGATLAGNSLVHPQVVSTRYVVMMPAIALLMSMGIVYGLKLLLPRRLRLPGTASEMRWRPALAGALVVLAGAVVIGQGVYYYDTHLNQFEDRYRREFLTCGDTDDAVLRSLDLPEGTWLHFISPTECFTGSIINSAHGLHGEPQYIYVMLEDQLTPQYFADLPHDVNHAFFIKRDDESAAPALIQANFPSVEPPQLSPNDAELGPDFDMALYFAPTSAIVALENTGS
;
A
#
# COMPACT_ATOMS: atom_id res chain seq x y z
N LEU A 1 8.72 19.36 -21.93
CA LEU A 1 8.06 20.12 -23.04
C LEU A 1 6.71 20.71 -22.65
N GLY A 2 5.75 19.91 -22.14
CA GLY A 2 4.42 20.40 -21.72
C GLY A 2 4.45 21.53 -20.70
N VAL A 3 5.20 21.34 -19.61
CA VAL A 3 5.42 22.37 -18.58
C VAL A 3 6.01 23.65 -19.19
N GLY A 4 7.04 23.53 -20.02
CA GLY A 4 7.65 24.68 -20.70
C GLY A 4 6.67 25.44 -21.60
N PHE A 5 5.81 24.73 -22.33
CA PHE A 5 4.73 25.37 -23.09
C PHE A 5 3.70 26.07 -22.18
N GLY A 6 3.33 25.43 -21.08
CA GLY A 6 2.45 26.02 -20.06
C GLY A 6 3.03 27.32 -19.50
N LEU A 7 4.31 27.31 -19.14
CA LEU A 7 5.03 28.48 -18.63
C LEU A 7 5.14 29.59 -19.67
N TRP A 8 5.35 29.25 -20.95
CA TRP A 8 5.35 30.22 -22.04
C TRP A 8 3.95 30.85 -22.26
N ARG A 9 2.88 30.16 -21.86
CA ARG A 9 1.48 30.59 -22.04
C ARG A 9 0.75 30.86 -20.72
N LEU A 10 1.45 31.32 -19.68
CA LEU A 10 0.86 31.62 -18.35
C LEU A 10 -0.36 32.54 -18.39
N ARG A 11 -0.47 33.42 -19.39
CA ARG A 11 -1.65 34.29 -19.57
C ARG A 11 -2.91 33.55 -20.05
N LYS A 12 -2.81 32.28 -20.45
CA LYS A 12 -3.97 31.47 -20.84
C LYS A 12 -4.51 30.74 -19.61
N PRO A 13 -5.79 30.98 -19.25
CA PRO A 13 -6.34 30.50 -17.98
C PRO A 13 -6.23 28.98 -17.82
N GLY A 14 -6.49 28.21 -18.89
CA GLY A 14 -6.37 26.74 -18.83
C GLY A 14 -4.95 26.24 -18.56
N ALA A 15 -3.91 26.88 -19.13
CA ALA A 15 -2.52 26.49 -18.88
C ALA A 15 -2.09 26.87 -17.46
N LEU A 16 -2.51 28.05 -16.99
CA LEU A 16 -2.25 28.50 -15.63
C LEU A 16 -2.91 27.58 -14.59
N LEU A 17 -4.19 27.24 -14.77
CA LEU A 17 -4.91 26.34 -13.88
C LEU A 17 -4.25 24.96 -13.82
N LEU A 18 -3.80 24.42 -14.95
CA LEU A 18 -3.12 23.13 -15.00
C LEU A 18 -1.78 23.15 -14.24
N LEU A 19 -1.02 24.23 -14.37
CA LEU A 19 0.25 24.40 -13.62
C LEU A 19 0.01 24.62 -12.13
N ILE A 20 -1.00 25.41 -11.76
CA ILE A 20 -1.41 25.60 -10.37
C ILE A 20 -1.85 24.27 -9.77
N TRP A 21 -2.66 23.47 -10.49
CA TRP A 21 -3.06 22.15 -10.04
C TRP A 21 -1.84 21.25 -9.79
N CYS A 22 -0.92 21.13 -10.75
CA CYS A 22 0.30 20.33 -10.56
C CYS A 22 1.12 20.83 -9.36
N GLY A 23 1.29 22.15 -9.24
CA GLY A 23 2.04 22.77 -8.15
C GLY A 23 1.39 22.56 -6.79
N ALA A 24 0.07 22.70 -6.71
CA ALA A 24 -0.71 22.49 -5.49
C ALA A 24 -0.68 21.02 -5.05
N THR A 25 -0.83 20.07 -5.99
CA THR A 25 -0.72 18.65 -5.67
C THR A 25 0.69 18.27 -5.25
N LEU A 26 1.73 18.80 -5.90
CA LEU A 26 3.12 18.58 -5.49
C LEU A 26 3.40 19.15 -4.09
N ALA A 27 2.96 20.39 -3.83
CA ALA A 27 3.10 21.03 -2.53
C ALA A 27 2.34 20.27 -1.43
N GLY A 28 1.08 19.91 -1.68
CA GLY A 28 0.28 19.07 -0.78
C GLY A 28 0.98 17.75 -0.46
N ASN A 29 1.50 17.06 -1.48
CA ASN A 29 2.21 15.80 -1.30
C ASN A 29 3.51 15.96 -0.49
N SER A 30 4.20 17.10 -0.62
CA SER A 30 5.41 17.40 0.16
C SER A 30 5.14 17.69 1.64
N LEU A 31 3.91 18.10 1.98
CA LEU A 31 3.51 18.41 3.37
C LEU A 31 2.95 17.19 4.12
N VAL A 32 2.58 16.11 3.43
CA VAL A 32 2.01 14.91 4.03
C VAL A 32 3.11 13.93 4.45
N HIS A 33 3.19 13.69 5.77
CA HIS A 33 3.98 12.64 6.40
C HIS A 33 3.00 11.70 7.12
N PRO A 34 3.08 10.35 6.97
CA PRO A 34 4.10 9.55 6.27
C PRO A 34 3.90 9.41 4.76
N GLN A 35 4.97 9.02 4.05
CA GLN A 35 5.03 9.00 2.59
C GLN A 35 4.36 7.80 1.91
N VAL A 36 3.76 6.89 2.67
CA VAL A 36 3.48 5.52 2.20
C VAL A 36 2.14 5.38 1.47
N VAL A 37 1.22 6.36 1.56
CA VAL A 37 -0.11 6.22 0.95
C VAL A 37 -0.13 6.71 -0.50
N SER A 38 -0.29 5.77 -1.44
CA SER A 38 -0.26 5.96 -2.90
C SER A 38 -1.39 6.83 -3.46
N THR A 39 -2.50 6.99 -2.72
CA THR A 39 -3.70 7.73 -3.15
C THR A 39 -3.40 9.17 -3.56
N ARG A 40 -2.38 9.79 -2.96
CA ARG A 40 -2.00 11.18 -3.21
C ARG A 40 -1.46 11.44 -4.62
N TYR A 41 -1.02 10.40 -5.32
CA TYR A 41 -0.55 10.52 -6.71
C TYR A 41 -1.69 10.39 -7.73
N VAL A 42 -2.84 9.83 -7.35
CA VAL A 42 -4.01 9.65 -8.23
C VAL A 42 -4.52 11.01 -8.73
N VAL A 43 -4.50 12.03 -7.87
CA VAL A 43 -4.92 13.40 -8.20
C VAL A 43 -3.95 14.07 -9.20
N MET A 44 -2.66 13.69 -9.19
CA MET A 44 -1.64 14.29 -10.06
C MET A 44 -1.65 13.69 -11.48
N MET A 45 -2.08 12.43 -11.62
CA MET A 45 -2.05 11.68 -12.88
C MET A 45 -2.75 12.38 -14.05
N PRO A 46 -4.01 12.88 -13.93
CA PRO A 46 -4.68 13.55 -15.05
C PRO A 46 -3.96 14.84 -15.47
N ALA A 47 -3.40 15.58 -14.51
CA ALA A 47 -2.69 16.82 -14.78
C ALA A 47 -1.39 16.57 -15.56
N ILE A 48 -0.63 15.54 -15.17
CA ILE A 48 0.56 15.08 -15.92
C ILE A 48 0.15 14.64 -17.33
N ALA A 49 -0.92 13.85 -17.48
CA ALA A 49 -1.38 13.38 -18.78
C ALA A 49 -1.73 14.54 -19.74
N LEU A 50 -2.42 15.57 -19.23
CA LEU A 50 -2.72 16.78 -20.01
C LEU A 50 -1.44 17.55 -20.38
N LEU A 51 -0.49 17.70 -19.46
CA LEU A 51 0.81 18.33 -19.75
C LEU A 51 1.59 17.54 -20.81
N MET A 52 1.61 16.21 -20.73
CA MET A 52 2.24 15.35 -21.73
C MET A 52 1.57 15.54 -23.10
N SER A 53 0.24 15.48 -23.16
CA SER A 53 -0.53 15.72 -24.39
C SER A 53 -0.22 17.09 -25.02
N MET A 54 -0.22 18.15 -24.21
CA MET A 54 0.20 19.48 -24.66
C MET A 54 1.64 19.49 -25.19
N GLY A 55 2.57 18.86 -24.47
CA GLY A 55 3.95 18.72 -24.88
C GLY A 55 4.11 18.03 -26.23
N ILE A 56 3.35 16.96 -26.46
CA ILE A 56 3.33 16.21 -27.72
C ILE A 56 2.73 17.07 -28.83
N VAL A 57 1.52 17.62 -28.65
CA VAL A 57 0.83 18.40 -29.70
C VAL A 57 1.63 19.63 -30.13
N TYR A 58 2.14 20.40 -29.17
CA TYR A 58 2.88 21.63 -29.48
C TYR A 58 4.34 21.37 -29.85
N GLY A 59 4.97 20.34 -29.25
CA GLY A 59 6.31 19.89 -29.61
C GLY A 59 6.35 19.35 -31.04
N LEU A 60 5.40 18.49 -31.41
CA LEU A 60 5.25 18.01 -32.79
C LEU A 60 5.04 19.17 -33.75
N LYS A 61 4.17 20.13 -33.42
CA LYS A 61 4.05 21.34 -34.23
C LYS A 61 5.45 21.93 -34.43
N LEU A 62 6.19 22.24 -33.36
CA LEU A 62 7.52 22.88 -33.44
C LEU A 62 8.52 22.13 -34.32
N LEU A 63 8.59 20.81 -34.17
CA LEU A 63 9.53 19.94 -34.87
C LEU A 63 9.13 19.70 -36.33
N LEU A 64 7.84 19.77 -36.67
CA LEU A 64 7.41 19.67 -38.06
C LEU A 64 7.86 20.92 -38.86
N PRO A 65 8.63 20.74 -39.96
CA PRO A 65 9.01 21.81 -40.88
C PRO A 65 7.84 22.75 -41.21
N ARG A 66 8.11 24.06 -41.27
CA ARG A 66 7.13 25.08 -41.70
C ARG A 66 6.52 24.80 -43.08
N ARG A 67 7.17 23.99 -43.93
CA ARG A 67 6.60 23.53 -45.22
C ARG A 67 5.48 22.50 -45.06
N LEU A 68 5.42 21.75 -43.95
CA LEU A 68 4.35 20.79 -43.62
C LEU A 68 3.21 21.46 -42.80
N ARG A 69 3.43 22.70 -42.36
CA ARG A 69 2.48 23.56 -41.68
C ARG A 69 1.89 24.49 -42.76
N LEU A 70 0.56 24.60 -42.87
CA LEU A 70 -0.18 25.53 -43.77
C LEU A 70 -0.65 24.90 -45.12
N PRO A 71 -1.29 25.65 -46.05
CA PRO A 71 -2.72 25.53 -46.33
C PRO A 71 -3.04 25.19 -47.80
N GLY A 72 -4.05 24.33 -48.01
CA GLY A 72 -4.92 24.42 -49.19
C GLY A 72 -4.43 23.82 -50.53
N THR A 73 -3.26 23.20 -50.63
CA THR A 73 -2.87 22.49 -51.87
C THR A 73 -3.12 20.99 -51.78
N ALA A 74 -4.04 20.49 -52.62
CA ALA A 74 -4.54 19.11 -52.63
C ALA A 74 -3.45 18.02 -52.81
N SER A 75 -2.26 18.38 -53.31
CA SER A 75 -1.16 17.43 -53.54
C SER A 75 -0.36 17.07 -52.28
N GLU A 76 -0.43 17.86 -51.20
CA GLU A 76 0.30 17.62 -49.95
C GLU A 76 -0.49 16.80 -48.92
N MET A 77 -1.71 16.37 -49.24
CA MET A 77 -2.58 15.60 -48.34
C MET A 77 -2.16 14.12 -48.17
N ARG A 78 -1.29 13.60 -49.06
CA ARG A 78 -0.97 12.16 -49.12
C ARG A 78 -0.10 11.62 -47.97
N TRP A 79 0.84 12.40 -47.42
CA TRP A 79 1.78 11.91 -46.39
C TRP A 79 1.30 12.14 -44.95
N ARG A 80 0.32 13.02 -44.73
CA ARG A 80 -0.30 13.25 -43.42
C ARG A 80 -0.87 12.00 -42.76
N PRO A 81 -1.67 11.15 -43.44
CA PRO A 81 -2.17 9.92 -42.82
C PRO A 81 -1.04 8.95 -42.49
N ALA A 82 0.03 8.89 -43.30
CA ALA A 82 1.19 8.04 -43.02
C ALA A 82 1.96 8.50 -41.77
N LEU A 83 2.23 9.81 -41.63
CA LEU A 83 2.88 10.35 -40.44
C LEU A 83 2.01 10.20 -39.18
N ALA A 84 0.71 10.46 -39.29
CA ALA A 84 -0.23 10.24 -38.18
C ALA A 84 -0.25 8.75 -37.78
N GLY A 85 -0.32 7.84 -38.76
CA GLY A 85 -0.21 6.40 -38.54
C GLY A 85 1.09 6.03 -37.84
N ALA A 86 2.23 6.56 -38.28
CA ALA A 86 3.53 6.30 -37.64
C ALA A 86 3.58 6.79 -36.18
N LEU A 87 3.04 7.97 -35.89
CA LEU A 87 2.96 8.49 -34.52
C LEU A 87 2.02 7.66 -33.63
N VAL A 88 0.89 7.21 -34.19
CA VAL A 88 -0.05 6.32 -33.47
C VAL A 88 0.62 4.97 -33.18
N VAL A 89 1.34 4.39 -34.15
CA VAL A 89 2.10 3.16 -33.95
C VAL A 89 3.19 3.34 -32.89
N LEU A 90 3.94 4.43 -32.94
CA LEU A 90 4.96 4.73 -31.94
C LEU A 90 4.35 4.91 -30.54
N ALA A 91 3.25 5.66 -30.42
CA ALA A 91 2.54 5.83 -29.16
C ALA A 91 2.02 4.48 -28.63
N GLY A 92 1.44 3.65 -29.49
CA GLY A 92 1.01 2.29 -29.15
C GLY A 92 2.17 1.42 -28.67
N ALA A 93 3.31 1.46 -29.36
CA ALA A 93 4.52 0.73 -28.96
C ALA A 93 5.05 1.18 -27.59
N VAL A 94 5.04 2.49 -27.31
CA VAL A 94 5.42 3.03 -25.99
C VAL A 94 4.44 2.58 -24.91
N VAL A 95 3.13 2.65 -25.15
CA VAL A 95 2.10 2.21 -24.19
C VAL A 95 2.26 0.72 -23.87
N ILE A 96 2.40 -0.13 -24.90
CA ILE A 96 2.62 -1.56 -24.74
C ILE A 96 3.92 -1.82 -23.98
N GLY A 97 5.03 -1.17 -24.40
CA GLY A 97 6.32 -1.33 -23.75
C GLY A 97 6.33 -0.91 -22.29
N GLN A 98 5.65 0.19 -21.95
CA GLN A 98 5.47 0.62 -20.56
C GLN A 98 4.59 -0.35 -19.76
N GLY A 99 3.51 -0.87 -20.36
CA GLY A 99 2.67 -1.89 -19.73
C GLY A 99 3.47 -3.15 -19.41
N VAL A 100 4.21 -3.68 -20.39
CA VAL A 100 5.09 -4.85 -20.20
C VAL A 100 6.12 -4.57 -19.12
N TYR A 101 6.87 -3.47 -19.22
CA TYR A 101 7.87 -3.11 -18.19
C TYR A 101 7.26 -2.99 -16.79
N TYR A 102 6.10 -2.35 -16.67
CA TYR A 102 5.45 -2.13 -15.39
C TYR A 102 5.10 -3.45 -14.70
N TYR A 103 4.39 -4.34 -15.41
CA TYR A 103 3.93 -5.60 -14.81
C TYR A 103 5.02 -6.66 -14.69
N ASP A 104 5.98 -6.72 -15.63
CA ASP A 104 7.01 -7.76 -15.65
C ASP A 104 8.24 -7.38 -14.82
N THR A 105 8.74 -6.16 -14.93
CA THR A 105 9.99 -5.75 -14.28
C THR A 105 9.74 -4.93 -13.03
N HIS A 106 8.91 -3.89 -13.12
CA HIS A 106 8.76 -2.93 -12.04
C HIS A 106 8.01 -3.52 -10.85
N LEU A 107 6.90 -4.20 -11.09
CA LEU A 107 6.06 -4.77 -10.03
C LEU A 107 6.83 -5.81 -9.21
N ASN A 108 7.54 -6.73 -9.87
CA ASN A 108 8.37 -7.72 -9.19
C ASN A 108 9.48 -7.09 -8.34
N GLN A 109 10.19 -6.09 -8.89
CA GLN A 109 11.22 -5.38 -8.10
C GLN A 109 10.63 -4.57 -6.95
N PHE A 110 9.43 -4.02 -7.13
CA PHE A 110 8.72 -3.29 -6.10
C PHE A 110 8.29 -4.25 -4.99
N GLU A 111 7.68 -5.38 -5.33
CA GLU A 111 7.27 -6.42 -4.38
C GLU A 111 8.48 -6.93 -3.58
N ASP A 112 9.58 -7.25 -4.25
CA ASP A 112 10.82 -7.66 -3.60
C ASP A 112 11.36 -6.64 -2.59
N ARG A 113 11.33 -5.36 -2.95
CA ARG A 113 11.74 -4.27 -2.03
C ARG A 113 10.73 -4.10 -0.91
N TYR A 114 9.45 -4.15 -1.25
CA TYR A 114 8.37 -4.00 -0.29
C TYR A 114 8.44 -5.09 0.77
N ARG A 115 8.58 -6.34 0.36
CA ARG A 115 8.82 -7.50 1.24
C ARG A 115 10.04 -7.31 2.13
N ARG A 116 11.18 -6.91 1.57
CA ARG A 116 12.43 -6.74 2.35
C ARG A 116 12.43 -5.53 3.30
N GLU A 117 11.81 -4.43 2.91
CA GLU A 117 11.90 -3.16 3.64
C GLU A 117 10.71 -2.92 4.57
N PHE A 118 9.52 -3.41 4.21
CA PHE A 118 8.26 -3.09 4.92
C PHE A 118 7.62 -4.29 5.61
N LEU A 119 7.83 -5.51 5.12
CA LEU A 119 7.29 -6.73 5.77
C LEU A 119 8.31 -7.41 6.70
N THR A 120 9.28 -6.66 7.23
CA THR A 120 10.24 -7.21 8.21
C THR A 120 9.53 -7.79 9.43
N CYS A 121 8.38 -7.21 9.78
CA CYS A 121 7.55 -7.62 10.89
C CYS A 121 6.41 -8.61 10.56
N GLY A 122 6.39 -9.14 9.32
CA GLY A 122 5.31 -9.96 8.80
C GLY A 122 4.23 -9.16 8.08
N ASP A 123 3.28 -9.86 7.48
CA ASP A 123 2.12 -9.30 6.79
C ASP A 123 1.04 -8.89 7.79
N THR A 124 1.19 -7.68 8.32
CA THR A 124 0.23 -7.10 9.26
C THR A 124 -1.14 -6.87 8.64
N ASP A 125 -1.23 -6.73 7.32
CA ASP A 125 -2.49 -6.47 6.64
C ASP A 125 -3.34 -7.74 6.63
N ASP A 126 -2.73 -8.88 6.31
CA ASP A 126 -3.37 -10.20 6.46
C ASP A 126 -3.80 -10.46 7.91
N ALA A 127 -2.93 -10.15 8.89
CA ALA A 127 -3.26 -10.30 10.30
C ALA A 127 -4.43 -9.41 10.74
N VAL A 128 -4.50 -8.16 10.29
CA VAL A 128 -5.66 -7.26 10.52
C VAL A 128 -6.91 -7.78 9.83
N LEU A 129 -6.80 -8.32 8.61
CA LEU A 129 -7.96 -8.90 7.92
C LEU A 129 -8.50 -10.12 8.65
N ARG A 130 -7.63 -11.01 9.13
CA ARG A 130 -8.01 -12.15 9.97
C ARG A 130 -8.58 -11.74 11.32
N SER A 131 -8.17 -10.58 11.86
CA SER A 131 -8.72 -10.09 13.12
C SER A 131 -10.19 -9.68 13.02
N LEU A 132 -10.69 -9.41 11.81
CA LEU A 132 -12.10 -9.08 11.56
C LEU A 132 -13.05 -10.27 11.80
N ASP A 133 -12.54 -11.51 11.70
CA ASP A 133 -13.31 -12.73 11.95
C ASP A 133 -13.29 -13.16 13.42
N LEU A 134 -12.56 -12.43 14.28
CA LEU A 134 -12.48 -12.72 15.71
C LEU A 134 -13.71 -12.19 16.47
N PRO A 135 -14.03 -12.76 17.64
CA PRO A 135 -15.11 -12.24 18.48
C PRO A 135 -14.93 -10.76 18.83
N GLU A 136 -16.04 -10.02 18.92
CA GLU A 136 -16.02 -8.62 19.35
C GLU A 136 -15.33 -8.45 20.72
N GLY A 137 -14.60 -7.34 20.89
CA GLY A 137 -13.87 -7.04 22.12
C GLY A 137 -12.55 -7.79 22.30
N THR A 138 -12.09 -8.55 21.30
CA THR A 138 -10.77 -9.21 21.33
C THR A 138 -9.65 -8.16 21.33
N TRP A 139 -8.67 -8.33 22.23
CA TRP A 139 -7.46 -7.52 22.29
C TRP A 139 -6.42 -8.08 21.31
N LEU A 140 -5.96 -7.26 20.38
CA LEU A 140 -5.01 -7.67 19.35
C LEU A 140 -3.59 -7.28 19.77
N HIS A 141 -2.66 -8.23 19.62
CA HIS A 141 -1.25 -8.05 19.96
C HIS A 141 -0.42 -8.44 18.74
N PHE A 142 0.17 -7.45 18.07
CA PHE A 142 1.09 -7.64 16.97
C PHE A 142 2.51 -7.62 17.52
N ILE A 143 3.15 -8.78 17.50
CA ILE A 143 4.47 -9.02 18.08
C ILE A 143 5.47 -9.22 16.95
N SER A 144 6.58 -8.48 17.00
CA SER A 144 7.62 -8.54 15.97
C SER A 144 8.99 -8.15 16.52
N PRO A 145 10.09 -8.55 15.86
CA PRO A 145 11.44 -8.16 16.26
C PRO A 145 11.75 -6.69 15.94
N THR A 146 10.91 -6.06 15.10
CA THR A 146 11.07 -4.67 14.62
C THR A 146 9.76 -3.88 14.75
N GLU A 147 9.84 -2.55 14.82
CA GLU A 147 8.65 -1.71 14.89
C GLU A 147 7.80 -1.87 13.62
N CYS A 148 6.56 -2.35 13.76
CA CYS A 148 5.62 -2.41 12.65
C CYS A 148 4.94 -1.06 12.41
N PHE A 149 4.76 -0.71 11.14
CA PHE A 149 3.86 0.37 10.75
C PHE A 149 2.45 -0.19 10.48
N THR A 150 1.55 -0.11 11.47
CA THR A 150 0.18 -0.65 11.33
C THR A 150 -0.93 0.41 11.34
N GLY A 151 -0.57 1.67 11.61
CA GLY A 151 -1.53 2.69 12.03
C GLY A 151 -2.61 3.07 11.01
N SER A 152 -2.39 2.96 9.69
CA SER A 152 -3.41 3.37 8.72
C SER A 152 -4.46 2.30 8.43
N ILE A 153 -4.06 1.04 8.43
CA ILE A 153 -4.92 -0.08 8.01
C ILE A 153 -5.78 -0.53 9.16
N ILE A 154 -5.21 -0.63 10.36
CA ILE A 154 -5.93 -0.85 11.62
C ILE A 154 -7.09 0.15 11.79
N ASN A 155 -6.78 1.45 11.72
CA ASN A 155 -7.78 2.48 12.00
C ASN A 155 -8.90 2.49 10.94
N SER A 156 -8.58 2.11 9.70
CA SER A 156 -9.56 2.02 8.62
C SER A 156 -10.42 0.76 8.73
N ALA A 157 -9.83 -0.38 9.07
CA ALA A 157 -10.52 -1.65 9.21
C ALA A 157 -11.47 -1.65 10.41
N HIS A 158 -11.00 -1.24 11.59
CA HIS A 158 -11.83 -1.23 12.80
C HIS A 158 -12.86 -0.09 12.80
N GLY A 159 -12.53 1.07 12.22
CA GLY A 159 -13.49 2.18 12.07
C GLY A 159 -14.74 1.83 11.25
N LEU A 160 -14.67 0.78 10.42
CA LEU A 160 -15.81 0.26 9.65
C LEU A 160 -16.58 -0.87 10.37
N HIS A 161 -15.98 -1.52 11.37
CA HIS A 161 -16.48 -2.76 11.97
C HIS A 161 -16.95 -2.65 13.43
N GLY A 162 -16.72 -1.53 14.15
CA GLY A 162 -17.30 -1.33 15.48
C GLY A 162 -16.35 -0.64 16.48
N GLU A 163 -16.68 -0.76 17.77
CA GLU A 163 -15.94 -0.19 18.91
C GLU A 163 -14.43 -0.53 18.85
N PRO A 164 -13.57 0.32 19.42
CA PRO A 164 -12.13 0.16 19.31
C PRO A 164 -11.68 -1.13 19.98
N GLN A 165 -11.15 -2.04 19.19
CA GLN A 165 -10.32 -3.12 19.69
C GLN A 165 -9.04 -2.49 20.25
N TYR A 166 -8.60 -2.94 21.43
CA TYR A 166 -7.28 -2.54 21.92
C TYR A 166 -6.23 -3.24 21.07
N ILE A 167 -5.37 -2.43 20.45
CA ILE A 167 -4.35 -2.93 19.55
C ILE A 167 -2.99 -2.52 20.06
N TYR A 168 -2.21 -3.54 20.40
CA TYR A 168 -0.85 -3.41 20.87
C TYR A 168 0.08 -3.82 19.75
N VAL A 169 0.97 -2.90 19.36
CA VAL A 169 2.12 -3.22 18.50
C VAL A 169 3.32 -3.23 19.43
N MET A 170 3.95 -4.38 19.55
CA MET A 170 5.02 -4.58 20.52
C MET A 170 6.22 -5.25 19.90
N LEU A 171 7.37 -4.89 20.43
CA LEU A 171 8.61 -5.59 20.17
C LEU A 171 8.68 -6.86 21.01
N GLU A 172 9.32 -7.90 20.49
CA GLU A 172 9.51 -9.15 21.23
C GLU A 172 10.19 -8.96 22.59
N ASP A 173 11.13 -8.01 22.70
CA ASP A 173 11.84 -7.71 23.96
C ASP A 173 10.95 -7.04 25.02
N GLN A 174 9.75 -6.59 24.64
CA GLN A 174 8.73 -6.05 25.53
C GLN A 174 7.83 -7.15 26.12
N LEU A 175 7.91 -8.38 25.61
CA LEU A 175 7.19 -9.54 26.13
C LEU A 175 7.82 -10.04 27.43
N THR A 176 7.56 -9.30 28.51
CA THR A 176 8.01 -9.64 29.85
C THR A 176 6.94 -10.44 30.61
N PRO A 177 7.31 -11.21 31.64
CA PRO A 177 6.32 -11.82 32.54
C PRO A 177 5.35 -10.80 33.15
N GLN A 178 5.83 -9.57 33.42
CA GLN A 178 5.00 -8.51 33.95
C GLN A 178 3.93 -8.07 32.94
N TYR A 179 4.30 -7.94 31.66
CA TYR A 179 3.34 -7.63 30.60
C TYR A 179 2.18 -8.64 30.60
N PHE A 180 2.46 -9.94 30.65
CA PHE A 180 1.41 -10.97 30.69
C PHE A 180 0.59 -10.93 31.97
N ALA A 181 1.21 -10.62 33.12
CA ALA A 181 0.50 -10.48 34.40
C ALA A 181 -0.43 -9.26 34.44
N ASP A 182 -0.14 -8.22 33.65
CA ASP A 182 -0.95 -7.01 33.55
C ASP A 182 -2.11 -7.15 32.54
N LEU A 183 -2.14 -8.24 31.75
CA LEU A 183 -3.22 -8.47 30.79
C LEU A 183 -4.51 -8.93 31.52
N PRO A 184 -5.68 -8.38 31.15
CA PRO A 184 -6.95 -8.83 31.69
C PRO A 184 -7.26 -10.27 31.25
N HIS A 185 -7.52 -11.17 32.19
CA HIS A 185 -7.86 -12.57 31.87
C HIS A 185 -9.35 -12.77 31.51
N ASP A 186 -10.16 -11.73 31.60
CA ASP A 186 -11.61 -11.75 31.32
C ASP A 186 -11.97 -11.27 29.90
N VAL A 187 -10.98 -11.14 29.01
CA VAL A 187 -11.18 -10.77 27.59
C VAL A 187 -10.50 -11.76 26.65
N ASN A 188 -10.92 -11.78 25.38
CA ASN A 188 -10.27 -12.60 24.38
C ASN A 188 -8.96 -11.92 23.95
N HIS A 189 -7.90 -12.71 23.73
CA HIS A 189 -6.65 -12.20 23.18
C HIS A 189 -6.33 -12.87 21.85
N ALA A 190 -5.82 -12.08 20.91
CA ALA A 190 -5.25 -12.59 19.66
C ALA A 190 -3.82 -12.07 19.53
N PHE A 191 -2.86 -12.99 19.56
CA PHE A 191 -1.45 -12.69 19.38
C PHE A 191 -1.04 -13.07 17.96
N PHE A 192 -0.65 -12.09 17.16
CA PHE A 192 -0.07 -12.28 15.84
C PHE A 192 1.44 -12.21 15.95
N ILE A 193 2.11 -13.30 15.63
CA ILE A 193 3.58 -13.45 15.74
C ILE A 193 4.10 -13.96 14.41
N LYS A 194 5.23 -13.42 13.96
CA LYS A 194 5.89 -13.92 12.75
C LYS A 194 6.19 -15.42 12.86
N ARG A 195 5.86 -16.21 11.82
CA ARG A 195 5.89 -17.68 11.85
C ARG A 195 7.29 -18.27 12.08
N ASP A 196 8.28 -17.76 11.37
CA ASP A 196 9.67 -18.24 11.44
C ASP A 196 10.50 -17.58 12.54
N ASP A 197 9.82 -16.93 13.47
CA ASP A 197 10.47 -16.32 14.60
C ASP A 197 10.81 -17.38 15.65
N GLU A 198 12.11 -17.60 15.87
CA GLU A 198 12.63 -18.47 16.95
C GLU A 198 12.43 -17.83 18.34
N SER A 199 11.61 -16.77 18.45
CA SER A 199 11.38 -16.08 19.70
C SER A 199 10.74 -16.96 20.77
N ALA A 200 10.94 -16.53 22.01
CA ALA A 200 10.29 -17.14 23.16
C ALA A 200 8.77 -16.82 23.22
N ALA A 201 8.25 -15.99 22.32
CA ALA A 201 6.89 -15.46 22.40
C ALA A 201 5.82 -16.57 22.43
N PRO A 202 5.83 -17.59 21.55
CA PRO A 202 4.84 -18.66 21.60
C PRO A 202 4.86 -19.43 22.94
N ALA A 203 6.05 -19.70 23.47
CA ALA A 203 6.21 -20.41 24.74
C ALA A 203 5.71 -19.57 25.93
N LEU A 204 5.98 -18.25 25.93
CA LEU A 204 5.49 -17.33 26.95
C LEU A 204 3.97 -17.19 26.90
N ILE A 205 3.38 -17.10 25.70
CA ILE A 205 1.92 -17.04 25.54
C ILE A 205 1.28 -18.33 26.06
N GLN A 206 1.79 -19.50 25.68
CA GLN A 206 1.27 -20.79 26.17
C GLN A 206 1.39 -20.94 27.69
N ALA A 207 2.46 -20.41 28.29
CA ALA A 207 2.66 -20.46 29.74
C ALA A 207 1.68 -19.58 30.52
N ASN A 208 1.24 -18.44 29.95
CA ASN A 208 0.34 -17.48 30.60
C ASN A 208 -1.13 -17.67 30.21
N PHE A 209 -1.40 -18.26 29.05
CA PHE A 209 -2.74 -18.57 28.54
C PHE A 209 -2.85 -20.06 28.20
N PRO A 210 -3.13 -20.93 29.20
CA PRO A 210 -3.20 -22.39 29.00
C PRO A 210 -4.27 -22.84 27.99
N SER A 211 -5.25 -21.97 27.73
CA SER A 211 -6.34 -22.18 26.79
C SER A 211 -6.06 -21.70 25.37
N VAL A 212 -4.86 -21.20 25.10
CA VAL A 212 -4.51 -20.72 23.77
C VAL A 212 -4.64 -21.85 22.75
N GLU A 213 -5.31 -21.55 21.64
CA GLU A 213 -5.47 -22.47 20.54
C GLU A 213 -4.13 -22.70 19.82
N PRO A 214 -3.98 -23.84 19.10
CA PRO A 214 -2.83 -24.04 18.22
C PRO A 214 -2.69 -22.90 17.21
N PRO A 215 -1.46 -22.57 16.78
CA PRO A 215 -1.23 -21.47 15.85
C PRO A 215 -2.02 -21.65 14.56
N GLN A 216 -2.77 -20.62 14.18
CA GLN A 216 -3.50 -20.55 12.92
C GLN A 216 -2.71 -19.72 11.92
N LEU A 217 -2.39 -20.31 10.77
CA LEU A 217 -1.61 -19.68 9.70
C LEU A 217 -2.53 -18.87 8.77
N SER A 218 -1.96 -17.95 8.00
CA SER A 218 -2.72 -17.28 6.94
C SER A 218 -3.26 -18.31 5.92
N PRO A 219 -4.51 -18.15 5.44
CA PRO A 219 -5.01 -18.91 4.28
C PRO A 219 -4.14 -18.73 3.02
N ASN A 220 -3.32 -17.67 2.97
CA ASN A 220 -2.42 -17.33 1.87
C ASN A 220 -0.96 -17.73 2.16
N ASP A 221 -0.69 -18.60 3.14
CA ASP A 221 0.67 -18.95 3.58
C ASP A 221 1.55 -19.50 2.43
N ALA A 222 0.96 -20.25 1.50
CA ALA A 222 1.63 -20.79 0.33
C ALA A 222 2.16 -19.70 -0.63
N GLU A 223 1.50 -18.54 -0.72
CA GLU A 223 1.88 -17.42 -1.58
C GLU A 223 2.78 -16.42 -0.85
N LEU A 224 2.51 -16.20 0.44
CA LEU A 224 3.29 -15.28 1.26
C LEU A 224 4.70 -15.83 1.49
N GLY A 225 4.82 -17.13 1.79
CA GLY A 225 6.05 -17.72 2.30
C GLY A 225 6.18 -17.51 3.82
N PRO A 226 6.99 -18.34 4.49
CA PRO A 226 7.00 -18.42 5.94
C PRO A 226 7.69 -17.20 6.61
N ASP A 227 8.52 -16.47 5.86
CA ASP A 227 9.17 -15.22 6.27
C ASP A 227 8.20 -14.05 6.47
N PHE A 228 6.95 -14.16 6.00
CA PHE A 228 5.99 -13.05 6.02
C PHE A 228 4.69 -13.41 6.74
N ASP A 229 4.39 -14.69 6.91
CA ASP A 229 3.19 -15.14 7.61
C ASP A 229 3.24 -14.78 9.11
N MET A 230 2.12 -14.27 9.63
CA MET A 230 1.94 -14.01 11.06
C MET A 230 1.01 -15.09 11.65
N ALA A 231 1.59 -16.07 12.35
CA ALA A 231 0.79 -17.06 13.07
C ALA A 231 -0.10 -16.38 14.13
N LEU A 232 -1.38 -16.74 14.12
CA LEU A 232 -2.37 -16.30 15.09
C LEU A 232 -2.45 -17.30 16.24
N TYR A 233 -2.23 -16.83 17.45
CA TYR A 233 -2.48 -17.54 18.70
C TYR A 233 -3.69 -16.89 19.37
N PHE A 234 -4.83 -17.59 19.38
CA PHE A 234 -6.07 -17.09 19.96
C PHE A 234 -6.30 -17.67 21.35
N ALA A 235 -6.49 -16.82 22.36
CA ALA A 235 -6.77 -17.21 23.73
C ALA A 235 -8.18 -16.74 24.13
N PRO A 236 -9.18 -17.64 24.13
CA PRO A 236 -10.55 -17.28 24.48
C PRO A 236 -10.76 -17.13 25.99
N THR A 237 -11.58 -16.15 26.39
CA THR A 237 -11.95 -15.87 27.80
C THR A 237 -12.59 -17.08 28.49
N SER A 238 -13.45 -17.80 27.77
CA SER A 238 -14.33 -18.84 28.33
C SER A 238 -13.58 -20.01 28.97
N ALA A 239 -12.32 -20.19 28.61
CA ALA A 239 -11.53 -21.32 29.08
C ALA A 239 -10.84 -21.08 30.43
N ILE A 240 -10.70 -19.83 30.88
CA ILE A 240 -10.08 -19.51 32.18
C ILE A 240 -11.07 -19.78 33.33
N VAL A 241 -12.36 -19.47 33.13
CA VAL A 241 -13.44 -19.70 34.12
C VAL A 241 -13.65 -21.20 34.42
N ALA A 242 -13.30 -22.10 33.50
CA ALA A 242 -13.44 -23.54 33.71
C ALA A 242 -12.39 -24.12 34.68
N LEU A 243 -11.20 -23.52 34.77
CA LEU A 243 -10.13 -23.96 35.66
C LEU A 243 -10.35 -23.50 37.10
N GLU A 244 -10.93 -22.31 37.31
CA GLU A 244 -11.27 -21.84 38.66
C GLU A 244 -12.38 -22.66 39.32
N ASN A 245 -13.32 -23.19 38.54
CA ASN A 245 -14.45 -23.98 39.07
C ASN A 245 -14.12 -25.45 39.33
N THR A 246 -12.95 -25.95 38.92
CA THR A 246 -12.53 -27.35 39.16
C THR A 246 -11.49 -27.48 40.28
N GLY A 247 -11.01 -26.36 40.83
CA GLY A 247 -10.02 -26.30 41.91
C GLY A 247 -10.56 -26.01 43.31
N SER A 248 -11.89 -25.93 43.50
CA SER A 248 -12.54 -25.65 44.80
C SER A 248 -13.13 -26.90 45.46
#